data_AF-A0A957D9F2-F1
#
_entry.id   AF-A0A957D9F2-F1
#
_cell.length_a   1.000
_cell.length_b   1.000
_cell.length_c   1.000
_cell.angle_alpha   90.00
_cell.angle_beta   90.00
_cell.angle_gamma   90.00
#
_symmetry.space_group_name_H-M   'P 1'
#
loop_
_entity.id
_entity.type
_entity.pdbx_description
1 polymer ?
#
loop_
_entity_poly.entity_id
_entity_poly.type
_entity_poly.pdbx_seq_one_letter_code
_entity_poly.pdbx_strand_id
1 'polypeptide(L)'
;MEIRDFTEDDYPAIVNIHNSLNIVWPERPYTPESWAQIEQNRHPKCKHHRWVAVQDGDVVGFGSYGQNIFELSPAAVQHHGRSQSSLPATRDWRRAL
;
A
#
# COMPACT_ATOMS: atom_id res chain seq x y z
N MET A 1 -7.77 -25.60 10.12
CA MET A 1 -7.85 -24.25 9.52
C MET A 1 -6.88 -23.36 10.26
N GLU A 2 -6.06 -22.62 9.53
CA GLU A 2 -5.03 -21.71 10.03
C GLU A 2 -5.15 -20.35 9.33
N ILE A 3 -4.78 -19.26 10.01
CA ILE A 3 -4.60 -17.95 9.40
C ILE A 3 -3.12 -17.61 9.49
N ARG A 4 -2.50 -17.26 8.37
CA ARG A 4 -1.10 -16.83 8.31
C ARG A 4 -0.92 -15.57 7.48
N ASP A 5 0.25 -14.96 7.61
CA ASP A 5 0.64 -13.86 6.75
C ASP A 5 0.70 -14.32 5.29
N PHE A 6 0.22 -13.43 4.42
CA PHE A 6 0.27 -13.59 2.98
C PHE A 6 1.73 -13.55 2.49
N THR A 7 2.07 -14.40 1.54
CA THR A 7 3.33 -14.35 0.79
C THR A 7 3.04 -14.22 -0.71
N GLU A 8 4.06 -13.87 -1.51
CA GLU A 8 3.89 -13.73 -2.96
C GLU A 8 3.44 -15.04 -3.64
N ASP A 9 3.77 -16.20 -3.05
CA ASP A 9 3.33 -17.51 -3.53
C ASP A 9 1.80 -17.71 -3.44
N ASP A 10 1.10 -16.88 -2.67
CA ASP A 10 -0.36 -16.95 -2.51
C ASP A 10 -1.14 -16.18 -3.59
N TYR A 11 -0.47 -15.37 -4.43
CA TYR A 11 -1.15 -14.60 -5.48
C TYR A 11 -2.01 -15.48 -6.42
N PRO A 12 -1.54 -16.67 -6.88
CA PRO A 12 -2.38 -17.57 -7.68
C PRO A 12 -3.66 -18.00 -6.95
N ALA A 13 -3.59 -18.26 -5.64
CA ALA A 13 -4.76 -18.65 -4.87
C ALA A 13 -5.78 -17.52 -4.72
N ILE A 14 -5.33 -16.27 -4.55
CA ILE A 14 -6.21 -15.09 -4.53
C ILE A 14 -6.97 -14.95 -5.84
N VAL A 15 -6.29 -15.14 -6.97
CA VAL A 15 -6.92 -15.08 -8.30
C VAL A 15 -7.94 -16.21 -8.46
N ASN A 16 -7.59 -17.43 -8.04
CA ASN A 16 -8.52 -18.57 -8.08
C ASN A 16 -9.77 -18.31 -7.22
N ILE A 17 -9.63 -17.74 -6.03
CA ILE A 17 -10.75 -17.37 -5.17
C ILE A 17 -11.64 -16.31 -5.84
N HIS A 18 -11.06 -15.25 -6.42
CA HIS A 18 -11.88 -14.24 -7.12
C HIS A 18 -12.63 -14.83 -8.31
N ASN A 19 -11.95 -15.65 -9.12
CA ASN A 19 -12.55 -16.29 -10.29
C ASN A 19 -13.65 -17.29 -9.91
N SER A 20 -13.46 -18.06 -8.83
CA SER A 20 -14.43 -19.06 -8.38
C SER A 20 -15.72 -18.44 -7.82
N LEU A 21 -15.62 -17.26 -7.21
CA LEU A 21 -16.78 -16.52 -6.71
C LEU A 21 -17.59 -15.86 -7.83
N ASN A 22 -17.12 -15.92 -9.09
CA ASN A 22 -17.71 -15.23 -10.24
C ASN A 22 -17.94 -13.72 -9.99
N ILE A 23 -17.08 -13.12 -9.16
CA ILE A 23 -17.13 -11.70 -8.85
C ILE A 23 -16.34 -10.98 -9.92
N VAL A 24 -17.05 -10.40 -10.88
CA VAL A 24 -16.43 -9.50 -11.87
C VAL A 24 -16.27 -8.14 -11.21
N TRP A 25 -15.04 -7.83 -10.82
CA TRP A 25 -14.62 -6.49 -10.39
C TRP A 25 -13.76 -5.89 -11.50
N PRO A 26 -14.33 -5.10 -12.42
CA PRO A 26 -13.58 -4.52 -13.54
C PRO A 26 -12.35 -3.73 -13.12
N GLU A 27 -12.40 -3.13 -11.92
CA GLU A 27 -11.35 -2.31 -11.34
C GLU A 27 -10.27 -3.12 -10.60
N ARG A 28 -10.45 -4.44 -10.44
CA ARG A 28 -9.53 -5.29 -9.70
C ARG A 28 -8.67 -6.16 -10.62
N PRO A 29 -7.42 -6.43 -10.21
CA PRO A 29 -6.51 -7.26 -10.96
C PRO A 29 -7.03 -8.71 -11.03
N TYR A 30 -6.90 -9.29 -12.20
CA TYR A 30 -7.37 -10.64 -12.54
C TYR A 30 -6.22 -11.64 -12.75
N THR A 31 -4.97 -11.19 -12.55
CA THR A 31 -3.77 -12.04 -12.64
C THR A 31 -2.88 -11.88 -11.42
N PRO A 32 -2.04 -12.87 -11.08
CA PRO A 32 -1.07 -12.75 -9.99
C PRO A 32 -0.16 -11.53 -10.14
N GLU A 33 0.30 -11.26 -11.37
CA GLU A 33 1.21 -10.16 -11.68
C GLU A 33 0.55 -8.81 -11.49
N SER A 34 -0.72 -8.68 -11.87
CA SER A 34 -1.48 -7.43 -11.70
C SER A 34 -1.79 -7.18 -10.22
N TRP A 35 -2.00 -8.22 -9.42
CA TRP A 35 -2.08 -8.09 -7.95
C TRP A 35 -0.75 -7.60 -7.36
N ALA A 36 0.37 -8.20 -7.77
CA ALA A 36 1.71 -7.77 -7.35
C ALA A 36 2.00 -6.31 -7.75
N GLN A 37 1.64 -5.92 -8.97
CA GLN A 37 1.83 -4.56 -9.48
C GLN A 37 1.05 -3.51 -8.67
N ILE A 38 -0.20 -3.80 -8.28
CA ILE A 38 -0.98 -2.89 -7.42
C ILE A 38 -0.33 -2.72 -6.06
N GLU A 39 0.20 -3.80 -5.49
CA GLU A 39 0.90 -3.76 -4.20
C GLU A 39 2.17 -2.89 -4.28
N GLN A 40 2.95 -3.02 -5.35
CA GLN A 40 4.16 -2.22 -5.61
C GLN A 40 3.86 -0.73 -5.80
N ASN A 41 2.69 -0.39 -6.34
CA ASN A 41 2.28 0.99 -6.60
C ASN A 41 1.63 1.69 -5.39
N ARG A 42 1.55 1.02 -4.23
CA ARG A 42 1.01 1.65 -3.02
C ARG A 42 1.88 2.80 -2.55
N HIS A 43 1.23 3.84 -2.04
CA HIS A 43 1.94 4.98 -1.48
C HIS A 43 2.75 4.51 -0.24
N PRO A 44 4.05 4.82 -0.13
CA PRO A 44 4.94 4.24 0.89
C PRO A 44 4.58 4.63 2.33
N LYS A 45 3.74 5.66 2.52
CA LYS A 45 3.21 6.06 3.84
C LYS A 45 1.94 5.31 4.25
N CYS A 46 1.27 4.67 3.31
CA CYS A 46 0.05 3.93 3.57
C CYS A 46 0.43 2.52 4.00
N LYS A 47 0.03 2.14 5.21
CA LYS A 47 0.15 0.76 5.65
C LYS A 47 -0.83 -0.11 4.90
N HIS A 48 -0.40 -1.32 4.59
CA HIS A 48 -1.23 -2.38 4.05
C HIS A 48 -0.76 -3.70 4.65
N HIS A 49 -1.68 -4.66 4.75
CA HIS A 49 -1.35 -6.01 5.19
C HIS A 49 -2.37 -6.99 4.65
N ARG A 50 -1.98 -8.23 4.44
CA ARG A 50 -2.88 -9.29 3.97
C ARG A 50 -2.60 -10.58 4.73
N TRP A 51 -3.68 -11.32 4.98
CA TRP A 51 -3.65 -12.66 5.55
C TRP A 51 -4.36 -13.63 4.63
N VAL A 52 -3.99 -14.89 4.70
CA VAL A 52 -4.67 -16.00 4.03
C VAL A 52 -5.19 -16.99 5.06
N ALA A 53 -6.37 -17.54 4.78
CA ALA A 53 -6.92 -18.67 5.49
C ALA A 53 -6.54 -19.95 4.75
N VAL A 54 -5.87 -20.86 5.44
CA VAL A 54 -5.41 -22.14 4.90
C VAL A 54 -6.22 -23.28 5.54
N GLN A 55 -6.74 -24.17 4.71
CA GLN A 55 -7.41 -25.39 5.11
C GLN A 55 -6.92 -26.55 4.24
N ASP A 56 -6.47 -27.64 4.89
CA ASP A 56 -5.99 -28.85 4.21
C ASP A 56 -4.84 -28.61 3.21
N GLY A 57 -4.04 -27.58 3.45
CA GLY A 57 -2.93 -27.16 2.58
C GLY A 57 -3.29 -26.12 1.52
N ASP A 58 -4.59 -25.89 1.31
CA ASP A 58 -5.09 -24.95 0.30
C ASP A 58 -5.48 -23.61 0.92
N VAL A 59 -5.18 -22.52 0.22
CA VAL A 59 -5.69 -21.19 0.56
C VAL A 59 -7.16 -21.11 0.14
N VAL A 60 -8.05 -20.98 1.12
CA VAL A 60 -9.52 -20.98 0.92
C VAL A 60 -10.14 -19.59 1.09
N GLY A 61 -9.36 -18.62 1.54
CA GLY A 61 -9.82 -17.24 1.73
C GLY A 61 -8.66 -16.31 2.00
N PHE A 62 -8.93 -15.00 1.91
CA PHE A 62 -7.96 -13.98 2.28
C PHE A 62 -8.67 -12.77 2.89
N GLY A 63 -7.96 -12.05 3.76
CA GLY A 63 -8.40 -10.80 4.35
C GLY A 63 -7.36 -9.72 4.12
N SER A 64 -7.77 -8.50 3.83
CA SER A 64 -6.85 -7.40 3.52
C SER A 64 -7.14 -6.15 4.33
N TYR A 65 -6.08 -5.54 4.85
CA TYR A 65 -6.06 -4.20 5.42
C TYR A 65 -5.30 -3.25 4.48
N GLY A 66 -5.79 -2.02 4.37
CA GLY A 66 -5.11 -0.97 3.61
C GLY A 66 -5.55 0.42 4.05
N GLN A 67 -4.62 1.37 3.99
CA GLN A 67 -4.89 2.79 4.20
C GLN A 67 -4.98 3.54 2.87
N ASN A 68 -5.83 4.56 2.81
CA ASN A 68 -5.89 5.49 1.70
C ASN A 68 -5.10 6.76 2.02
N ILE A 69 -4.29 7.24 1.07
CA ILE A 69 -3.49 8.45 1.22
C ILE A 69 -4.34 9.70 1.46
N PHE A 70 -5.56 9.72 0.92
CA PHE A 70 -6.50 10.84 1.08
C PHE A 70 -7.18 10.88 2.45
N GLU A 71 -7.08 9.81 3.24
CA GLU A 71 -7.60 9.72 4.61
C GLU A 71 -6.53 10.04 5.66
N LEU A 72 -5.26 10.09 5.25
CA LEU A 72 -4.17 10.50 6.13
C LEU A 72 -4.23 12.02 6.36
N SER A 73 -4.00 12.43 7.61
CA SER A 73 -3.94 13.85 7.95
C SER A 73 -2.87 14.58 7.10
N PRO A 74 -3.05 15.88 6.78
CA PRO A 74 -2.06 16.65 6.03
C PRO A 74 -0.65 16.59 6.65
N ALA A 75 -0.57 16.54 7.99
CA ALA A 75 0.70 16.37 8.70
C ALA A 75 1.40 15.04 8.37
N ALA A 76 0.65 13.94 8.26
CA ALA A 76 1.19 12.65 7.85
C ALA A 76 1.73 12.67 6.41
N VAL A 77 1.12 13.46 5.52
CA VAL A 77 1.51 13.58 4.10
C VAL A 77 2.77 14.45 3.90
N GLN A 78 3.03 15.45 4.74
CA GLN A 78 4.08 16.47 4.50
C GLN A 78 5.54 16.07 4.83
N HIS A 79 5.79 15.01 5.61
CA HIS A 79 7.16 14.65 6.05
C HIS A 79 8.14 14.09 4.98
N HIS A 80 7.84 14.21 3.67
CA HIS A 80 8.77 13.77 2.61
C HIS A 80 9.27 14.89 1.69
N GLY A 81 8.97 16.16 2.02
CA GLY A 81 9.23 17.31 1.15
C GLY A 81 9.98 18.47 1.81
N ARG A 82 10.82 18.24 2.82
CA ARG A 82 11.80 19.24 3.27
C ARG A 82 13.22 18.67 3.21
N SER A 83 13.75 18.57 1.99
CA SER A 83 15.16 18.97 1.84
C SER A 83 15.20 20.44 2.27
N GLN A 84 15.77 20.70 3.44
CA GLN A 84 16.10 22.07 3.83
C GLN A 84 17.15 22.57 2.84
N SER A 85 16.70 23.26 1.79
CA SER A 85 17.59 24.22 1.13
C SER A 85 17.88 25.30 2.16
N SER A 86 19.09 25.27 2.70
CA SER A 86 19.66 26.34 3.50
C SER A 86 19.72 27.60 2.65
N LEU A 87 18.69 28.43 2.71
CA LEU A 87 18.77 29.82 2.27
C LEU A 87 19.67 30.56 3.28
N PRO A 88 20.74 31.24 2.82
CA PRO A 88 21.59 31.99 3.73
C PRO A 88 20.80 33.14 4.36
N ALA A 89 21.05 33.35 5.65
CA ALA A 89 20.44 34.38 6.49
C ALA A 89 20.43 35.74 5.79
N THR A 90 19.28 36.40 5.83
CA THR A 90 19.07 37.76 5.33
C THR A 90 20.07 38.72 5.98
N ARG A 91 20.83 39.41 5.13
CA ARG A 91 21.73 40.51 5.48
C ARG A 91 20.91 41.65 6.08
N ASP A 92 21.25 42.04 7.30
CA ASP A 92 20.63 43.12 8.06
C ASP A 92 21.07 44.48 7.47
N TRP A 93 20.13 45.24 6.90
CA TRP A 93 20.42 46.50 6.18
C TRP A 93 20.36 47.76 7.07
N ARG A 94 20.41 47.64 8.40
CA ARG A 94 20.22 48.78 9.33
C ARG A 94 21.47 49.29 10.07
N ARG A 95 22.65 49.32 9.42
CA ARG A 95 23.79 50.12 9.90
C ARG A 95 24.65 50.66 8.76
N ALA A 96 24.30 51.85 8.27
CA ALA A 96 25.23 52.81 7.67
C ALA A 96 24.54 54.18 7.59
N LEU A 97 24.60 54.93 8.69
CA LEU A 97 24.66 56.38 8.70
C LEU A 97 26.02 56.74 9.30
#